data_AF-X1LK39-F1
#
_entry.id   AF-X1LK39-F1
#
_cell.length_a   1.000
_cell.length_b   1.000
_cell.length_c   1.000
_cell.angle_alpha   90.00
_cell.angle_beta   90.00
_cell.angle_gamma   90.00
#
_symmetry.space_group_name_H-M   'P 1'
#
loop_
_entity.id
_entity.type
_entity.pdbx_description
1 polymer ?
#
loop_
_entity_poly.entity_id
_entity_poly.type
_entity_poly.pdbx_seq_one_letter_code
_entity_poly.pdbx_strand_id
1 'polypeptide(L)' 'HTKELIELCHIDKGKYVLEVGCGVGKTSCYIAENQGSRMVGVDIIEGMINKSKERAKRKGVEKHKLV' A
#
# COMPACT_ATOMS: atom_id res chain seq x y z
N HIS A 1 13.18 -3.38 5.19
CA HIS A 1 11.82 -3.69 5.67
C HIS A 1 10.87 -4.06 4.52
N THR A 2 10.47 -3.16 3.61
CA THR A 2 9.45 -3.52 2.58
C THR A 2 9.84 -4.69 1.67
N LYS A 3 11.09 -4.80 1.22
CA LYS A 3 11.54 -5.93 0.37
C LYS A 3 11.49 -7.27 1.10
N GLU A 4 11.95 -7.29 2.35
CA GLU A 4 11.91 -8.48 3.20
C GLU A 4 10.48 -8.94 3.47
N LEU A 5 9.52 -8.01 3.68
CA LEU A 5 8.09 -8.34 3.79
C LEU A 5 7.55 -8.98 2.51
N ILE A 6 7.94 -8.46 1.34
CA ILE A 6 7.56 -9.01 0.04
C ILE A 6 8.04 -10.46 -0.08
N GLU A 7 9.28 -10.73 0.31
CA GLU A 7 9.87 -12.08 0.27
C GLU A 7 9.19 -13.04 1.25
N LEU A 8 9.08 -12.66 2.53
CA LEU A 8 8.51 -13.50 3.59
C LEU A 8 7.03 -13.83 3.39
N CYS A 9 6.25 -12.89 2.86
CA CYS A 9 4.82 -13.08 2.59
C CYS A 9 4.54 -13.52 1.15
N HIS A 10 5.60 -13.72 0.34
CA HIS A 10 5.52 -14.05 -1.08
C HIS A 10 4.57 -13.10 -1.84
N ILE A 11 4.70 -11.80 -1.64
CA ILE A 11 3.81 -10.81 -2.25
C ILE A 11 4.16 -10.66 -3.71
N ASP A 12 3.24 -11.03 -4.59
CA ASP A 12 3.42 -11.02 -6.04
C ASP A 12 2.18 -10.46 -6.77
N LYS A 13 2.25 -10.46 -8.09
CA LYS A 13 1.18 -9.96 -8.95
C LYS A 13 -0.11 -10.75 -8.76
N GLY A 14 -1.20 -10.04 -8.51
CA GLY A 14 -2.54 -10.63 -8.39
C GLY A 14 -2.98 -10.94 -6.96
N LYS A 15 -2.08 -10.84 -5.97
CA LYS A 15 -2.46 -10.92 -4.56
C LYS A 15 -3.20 -9.67 -4.09
N TYR A 16 -4.02 -9.86 -3.06
CA TYR A 16 -4.70 -8.79 -2.32
C TYR A 16 -4.11 -8.74 -0.93
N VAL A 17 -3.60 -7.58 -0.52
CA VAL A 17 -2.85 -7.42 0.73
C VAL A 17 -3.47 -6.31 1.55
N LEU A 18 -3.69 -6.58 2.84
CA LEU A 18 -4.12 -5.60 3.84
C LEU A 18 -2.92 -5.14 4.66
N GLU A 19 -2.65 -3.83 4.66
CA GLU A 19 -1.66 -3.19 5.52
C GLU A 19 -2.37 -2.44 6.66
N VAL A 20 -2.19 -2.91 7.89
CA VAL A 20 -2.74 -2.29 9.10
C VAL A 20 -1.73 -1.31 9.68
N GLY A 21 -2.15 -0.07 9.94
CA GLY A 21 -1.24 1.02 10.30
C GLY A 21 -0.41 1.46 9.09
N CYS A 22 -1.05 1.67 7.95
CA CYS A 22 -0.34 1.98 6.69
C CYS A 22 0.38 3.33 6.72
N GLY A 23 0.10 4.17 7.71
CA GLY A 23 0.63 5.51 7.83
C GLY A 23 0.40 6.30 6.55
N VAL A 24 1.44 6.97 6.09
CA VAL A 24 1.42 7.73 4.83
C VAL A 24 1.46 6.85 3.57
N GLY A 25 1.37 5.52 3.67
CA GLY A 25 1.24 4.61 2.52
C GLY A 25 2.54 4.35 1.74
N LYS A 26 3.72 4.43 2.37
CA LYS A 26 5.00 4.15 1.67
C LYS A 26 5.08 2.72 1.16
N THR A 27 4.82 1.74 2.03
CA THR A 27 4.88 0.32 1.71
C THR A 27 3.78 -0.07 0.73
N SER A 28 2.51 0.27 1.04
CA SER A 28 1.38 0.08 0.12
C SER A 28 1.66 0.59 -1.30
N CYS A 29 2.09 1.85 -1.45
CA CYS A 29 2.35 2.39 -2.78
C CYS A 29 3.54 1.71 -3.46
N TYR A 30 4.60 1.36 -2.72
CA TYR A 30 5.75 0.66 -3.27
C TYR A 30 5.37 -0.73 -3.79
N ILE A 31 4.59 -1.51 -3.03
CA ILE A 31 4.14 -2.84 -3.44
C ILE A 31 3.21 -2.75 -4.65
N ALA A 32 2.23 -1.83 -4.62
CA ALA A 32 1.32 -1.60 -5.74
C ALA A 32 2.06 -1.29 -7.05
N GLU A 33 3.04 -0.39 -7.00
CA GLU A 33 3.82 0.06 -8.15
C GLU A 33 4.76 -1.02 -8.69
N ASN A 34 5.44 -1.77 -7.82
CA ASN A 34 6.54 -2.66 -8.21
C ASN A 34 6.15 -4.14 -8.34
N GLN A 35 5.18 -4.62 -7.56
CA GLN A 35 4.74 -6.02 -7.57
C GLN A 35 3.42 -6.22 -8.34
N GLY A 36 2.67 -5.15 -8.59
CA GLY A 36 1.36 -5.23 -9.24
C GLY A 36 0.28 -5.92 -8.39
N SER A 37 0.50 -6.02 -7.08
CA SER A 37 -0.46 -6.52 -6.11
C SER A 37 -1.54 -5.47 -5.82
N ARG A 38 -2.72 -5.92 -5.41
CA ARG A 38 -3.81 -5.05 -4.97
C ARG A 38 -3.69 -4.76 -3.49
N MET A 39 -3.52 -3.49 -3.13
CA MET A 39 -3.35 -3.08 -1.74
C MET A 39 -4.65 -2.54 -1.14
N VAL A 40 -4.86 -2.82 0.14
CA VAL A 40 -5.76 -2.08 1.01
C VAL A 40 -4.95 -1.63 2.22
N GLY A 41 -4.93 -0.33 2.49
CA GLY A 41 -4.23 0.23 3.64
C GLY A 41 -5.24 0.84 4.60
N VAL A 42 -5.09 0.55 5.90
CA VAL A 42 -5.91 1.14 6.97
C VAL A 42 -5.03 1.81 8.01
N ASP A 43 -5.51 2.92 8.57
CA ASP A 43 -4.85 3.65 9.64
C ASP A 43 -5.89 4.34 10.53
N ILE A 44 -5.65 4.37 11.84
CA ILE A 44 -6.56 5.01 12.79
C ILE A 44 -6.50 6.54 12.72
N ILE A 45 -5.39 7.09 12.21
CA ILE A 45 -5.18 8.53 12.10
C ILE A 45 -5.65 8.97 10.71
N GLU A 46 -6.77 9.68 10.64
CA GLU A 46 -7.34 10.17 9.37
C GLU A 46 -6.33 10.98 8.53
N GLY A 47 -5.48 11.79 9.19
CA GLY A 47 -4.41 12.53 8.52
C GLY A 47 -3.39 11.64 7.81
N MET A 48 -3.20 10.39 8.25
CA MET A 48 -2.36 9.40 7.57
C MET A 48 -3.04 8.87 6.31
N ILE A 49 -4.34 8.56 6.39
CA ILE A 49 -5.16 8.15 5.24
C ILE A 49 -5.12 9.21 4.14
N ASN A 50 -5.31 10.48 4.48
CA ASN A 50 -5.27 11.58 3.49
C ASN A 50 -3.91 11.65 2.78
N LYS A 51 -2.81 11.63 3.55
CA LYS A 51 -1.44 11.63 2.99
C LYS A 51 -1.15 10.39 2.14
N SER A 52 -1.70 9.24 2.54
CA SER A 52 -1.59 7.98 1.81
C SER A 52 -2.29 8.05 0.46
N LYS A 53 -3.54 8.54 0.42
CA LYS A 53 -4.32 8.76 -0.80
C LYS A 53 -3.62 9.74 -1.76
N GLU A 54 -3.08 10.84 -1.25
CA GLU A 54 -2.30 11.77 -2.06
C GLU A 54 -1.05 11.11 -2.66
N ARG A 55 -0.33 10.29 -1.89
CA ARG A 55 0.83 9.56 -2.40
C ARG A 55 0.43 8.57 -3.48
N ALA A 56 -0.65 7.83 -3.29
CA ALA A 56 -1.15 6.88 -4.28
C ALA A 56 -1.48 7.59 -5.60
N LYS A 57 -2.17 8.75 -5.53
CA LYS A 57 -2.47 9.58 -6.70
C LYS A 57 -1.20 10.09 -7.40
N ARG A 58 -0.21 10.60 -6.65
CA ARG A 58 1.08 11.06 -7.23
C ARG A 58 1.84 9.93 -7.95
N LYS A 59 1.63 8.68 -7.52
CA LYS A 59 2.27 7.49 -8.10
C LYS A 59 1.41 6.78 -9.16
N GLY A 60 0.18 7.23 -9.41
CA GLY A 60 -0.74 6.59 -10.37
C GLY A 60 -1.20 5.19 -9.94
N VAL A 61 -1.23 4.92 -8.63
CA VAL A 61 -1.62 3.61 -8.06
C VAL A 61 -2.96 3.69 -7.32
N GLU A 62 -3.83 4.66 -7.66
CA GLU A 62 -5.13 4.86 -7.00
C GLU A 62 -6.14 3.72 -7.17
N LYS A 63 -5.88 2.76 -8.06
CA LYS A 63 -6.76 1.59 -8.29
C LYS A 63 -6.82 0.64 -7.08
N HIS A 64 -6.11 0.96 -6.00
CA HIS A 64 -6.02 0.23 -4.74
C HIS A 64 -6.77 0.99 -3.65
N LYS A 65 -7.70 0.31 -2.95
CA LYS A 65 -8.61 0.95 -2.00
C LYS A 65 -7.89 1.26 -0.69
N LEU A 66 -7.63 2.53 -0.40
CA LEU A 66 -7.15 2.98 0.91
C LEU A 66 -8.36 3.38 1.76
N VAL A 67 -8.50 2.78 2.95
CA VAL A 67 -9.65 2.96 3.84
C VAL A 67 -9.20 3.57 5.15
#